data_AF-A0A2P0B580-F1
#
_entry.id   AF-A0A2P0B580-F1
#
_cell.length_a   1.000
_cell.length_b   1.000
_cell.length_c   1.000
_cell.angle_alpha   90.00
_cell.angle_beta   90.00
_cell.angle_gamma   90.00
#
_symmetry.space_group_name_H-M   'P 1'
#
loop_
_entity.id
_entity.type
_entity.pdbx_description
1 polymer ?
#
loop_
_entity_poly.entity_id
_entity_poly.type
_entity_poly.pdbx_seq_one_letter_code
_entity_poly.pdbx_strand_id
1 'polypeptide(L)'
;MEITIGGREFPISCGPGDEARVRSLAEAIDGHYQPRSPRFSQNLLFACLLAADEVFDKAGVSPGEDPELAQLRERLDEVERERDLLETALSSATDARGRLERDLRAAREEAESRSEAEASAQAERIAALEKRCADLQHRLEDAQMQELPLSGGSFRSAGEELLPALERFAGLLESCADKLEGGPGNA
;
A
#
# COMPACT_ATOMS: atom_id res chain seq x y z
N MET A 1 -13.20 59.50 40.52
CA MET A 1 -11.96 59.58 39.72
C MET A 1 -12.08 60.79 38.82
N GLU A 2 -11.01 61.54 38.60
CA GLU A 2 -11.02 62.67 37.68
C GLU A 2 -10.48 62.25 36.31
N ILE A 3 -11.14 62.73 35.25
CA ILE A 3 -10.67 62.62 33.87
C ILE A 3 -10.65 64.01 33.22
N THR A 4 -9.81 64.19 32.20
CA THR A 4 -9.70 65.46 31.47
C THR A 4 -10.07 65.25 30.02
N ILE A 5 -10.98 66.06 29.49
CA ILE A 5 -11.34 66.07 28.06
C ILE A 5 -11.46 67.50 27.57
N GLY A 6 -10.77 67.85 26.50
CA GLY A 6 -10.78 69.18 25.91
C GLY A 6 -10.33 70.26 26.89
N GLY A 7 -9.42 69.92 27.81
CA GLY A 7 -8.93 70.82 28.86
C GLY A 7 -9.90 71.05 30.03
N ARG A 8 -11.01 70.30 30.12
CA ARG A 8 -11.96 70.35 31.24
C ARG A 8 -11.89 69.07 32.06
N GLU A 9 -11.95 69.23 33.38
CA GLU A 9 -11.97 68.11 34.34
C GLU A 9 -13.41 67.66 34.62
N PHE A 10 -13.61 66.34 34.68
CA PHE A 10 -14.89 65.71 34.98
C PHE A 10 -14.73 64.65 36.08
N PRO A 11 -15.50 64.77 37.18
CA PRO A 11 -15.57 63.72 38.19
C PRO A 11 -16.44 62.58 37.68
N ILE A 12 -15.87 61.37 37.59
CA ILE A 12 -16.57 60.14 37.23
C ILE A 12 -16.51 59.14 38.39
N SER A 13 -17.68 58.58 38.69
CA SER A 13 -17.83 57.40 39.53
C SER A 13 -17.72 56.14 38.67
N CYS A 14 -16.77 55.27 38.99
CA CYS A 14 -16.56 53.99 38.34
C CYS A 14 -16.53 52.86 39.37
N GLY A 15 -16.76 51.61 38.93
CA GLY A 15 -16.66 50.44 39.78
C GLY A 15 -15.21 50.15 40.20
N PRO A 16 -14.99 49.39 41.28
CA PRO A 16 -13.64 49.01 41.70
C PRO A 16 -12.95 48.18 40.60
N GLY A 17 -11.81 48.65 40.11
CA GLY A 17 -11.03 48.01 39.05
C GLY A 17 -11.26 48.57 37.64
N ASP A 18 -12.28 49.41 37.44
CA ASP A 18 -12.60 50.01 36.14
C ASP A 18 -11.80 51.28 35.84
N GLU A 19 -11.05 51.82 36.80
CA GLU A 19 -10.38 53.13 36.70
C GLU A 19 -9.45 53.20 35.48
N ALA A 20 -8.68 52.14 35.22
CA ALA A 20 -7.77 52.08 34.08
C ALA A 20 -8.52 52.08 32.75
N ARG A 21 -9.62 51.31 32.66
CA ARG A 21 -10.47 51.26 31.47
C ARG A 21 -11.13 52.61 31.20
N VAL A 22 -11.68 53.24 32.23
CA VAL A 22 -12.30 54.57 32.11
C VAL A 22 -11.28 55.63 31.68
N ARG A 23 -10.04 55.58 32.20
CA ARG A 23 -8.96 56.48 31.77
C ARG A 23 -8.62 56.30 30.29
N SER A 24 -8.45 55.06 29.85
CA SER A 24 -8.14 54.76 28.45
C SER A 24 -9.26 55.22 27.50
N LEU A 25 -10.52 55.06 27.89
CA LEU A 25 -11.66 55.58 27.13
C LEU A 25 -11.66 57.12 27.07
N ALA A 26 -11.34 57.79 28.19
CA ALA A 26 -11.25 59.24 28.23
C ALA A 26 -10.11 59.77 27.34
N GLU A 27 -8.94 59.12 27.35
CA GLU A 27 -7.81 59.44 26.47
C GLU A 27 -8.17 59.27 24.98
N ALA A 28 -8.91 58.21 24.64
CA ALA A 28 -9.40 58.01 23.27
C ALA A 28 -10.36 59.12 22.83
N ILE A 29 -11.32 59.50 23.70
CA ILE A 29 -12.24 60.61 23.42
C ILE A 29 -11.48 61.95 23.31
N ASP A 30 -10.53 62.21 24.21
CA ASP A 30 -9.73 63.44 24.19
C ASP A 30 -8.87 63.55 22.93
N GLY A 31 -8.31 62.43 22.45
CA GLY A 31 -7.58 62.38 21.17
C GLY A 31 -8.42 62.81 19.96
N HIS A 32 -9.73 62.58 20.02
CA HIS A 32 -10.70 63.02 18.99
C HIS A 32 -11.31 64.41 19.26
N TYR A 33 -11.02 65.02 20.40
CA TYR A 33 -11.59 66.31 20.76
C TYR A 33 -11.01 67.44 19.90
N GLN A 34 -11.89 68.17 19.21
CA GLN A 34 -11.54 69.34 18.44
C GLN A 34 -12.53 70.49 18.72
N PRO A 35 -12.05 71.70 19.05
CA PRO A 35 -12.92 72.85 19.32
C PRO A 35 -13.49 73.46 18.02
N ARG A 36 -14.34 72.70 17.32
CA ARG A 36 -14.93 73.07 16.03
C ARG A 36 -16.03 74.11 16.14
N SER A 37 -16.72 74.15 17.28
CA SER A 37 -17.73 75.15 17.60
C SER A 37 -17.47 75.76 18.98
N PRO A 38 -18.06 76.92 19.30
CA PRO A 38 -17.96 77.51 20.64
C PRO A 38 -18.69 76.68 21.72
N ARG A 39 -19.45 75.64 21.34
CA ARG A 39 -20.20 74.79 22.26
C ARG A 39 -19.41 73.54 22.62
N PHE A 40 -18.88 73.52 23.84
CA PHE A 40 -18.13 72.36 24.36
C PHE A 40 -18.90 71.03 24.23
N SER A 41 -20.19 71.01 24.59
CA SER A 41 -21.00 69.78 24.53
C SER A 41 -21.14 69.21 23.12
N GLN A 42 -21.16 70.07 22.11
CA GLN A 42 -21.24 69.65 20.71
C GLN A 42 -19.90 69.07 20.24
N ASN A 43 -18.79 69.71 20.61
CA ASN A 43 -17.45 69.19 20.31
C ASN A 43 -17.20 67.85 21.01
N LEU A 44 -17.63 67.72 22.27
CA LEU A 44 -17.54 66.47 23.02
C LEU A 44 -18.37 65.36 22.37
N LEU A 45 -19.61 65.65 21.94
CA LEU A 45 -20.45 64.68 21.24
C LEU A 45 -19.77 64.18 19.95
N PHE A 46 -19.18 65.07 19.16
CA PHE A 46 -18.44 64.68 17.96
C PHE A 46 -17.24 63.78 18.28
N ALA A 47 -16.48 64.12 19.32
CA ALA A 47 -15.35 63.31 19.76
C ALA A 47 -15.80 61.90 20.20
N CYS A 48 -16.91 61.79 20.93
CA CYS A 48 -17.49 60.51 21.33
C CYS A 48 -17.97 59.69 20.12
N LEU A 49 -18.58 60.32 19.11
CA LEU A 49 -19.02 59.63 17.90
C LEU A 49 -17.83 59.10 17.09
N LEU A 50 -16.76 59.88 16.96
CA LEU A 50 -15.53 59.45 16.28
C LEU A 50 -14.83 58.30 17.02
N ALA A 51 -14.74 58.39 18.34
CA ALA A 51 -14.19 57.32 19.16
C ALA A 51 -15.02 56.02 19.06
N ALA A 52 -16.35 56.13 18.96
CA ALA A 52 -17.21 54.98 18.74
C ALA A 52 -16.99 54.36 17.36
N ASP A 53 -16.89 55.17 16.31
CA ASP A 53 -16.62 54.72 14.93
C ASP A 53 -15.30 53.93 14.87
N GLU A 54 -14.25 54.42 15.53
CA GLU A 54 -12.96 53.73 15.61
C GLU A 54 -13.04 52.34 16.27
N VAL A 55 -13.93 52.18 17.26
CA VAL A 55 -14.17 50.87 17.90
C VAL A 55 -14.87 49.91 16.93
N PHE A 56 -15.85 50.40 16.17
CA PHE A 56 -16.55 49.62 15.15
C PHE A 56 -15.61 49.22 14.00
N ASP A 57 -14.77 50.15 13.53
CA ASP A 57 -13.75 49.91 12.52
C ASP A 57 -12.75 48.83 12.96
N LYS A 58 -12.26 48.92 14.21
CA LYS A 58 -11.34 47.92 14.78
C LYS A 58 -11.99 46.55 14.95
N ALA A 59 -13.29 46.53 15.24
CA ALA A 59 -14.06 45.29 15.34
C ALA A 59 -14.42 44.71 13.96
N GLY A 60 -14.25 45.46 12.88
CA GLY A 60 -14.64 45.06 11.52
C GLY A 60 -16.16 44.96 11.35
N VAL A 61 -16.94 45.70 12.15
CA VAL A 61 -18.39 45.55 12.25
C VAL A 61 -19.06 46.89 12.09
N SER A 62 -20.05 46.97 11.20
CA SER A 62 -20.80 48.20 10.95
C SER A 62 -21.66 48.58 12.18
N PRO A 63 -21.83 49.88 12.50
CA PRO A 63 -22.76 50.31 13.55
C PRO A 63 -24.18 49.79 13.27
N GLY A 64 -24.72 48.96 14.16
CA GLY A 64 -26.05 48.34 14.03
C GLY A 64 -26.04 46.93 13.41
N GLU A 65 -24.88 46.41 13.02
CA GLU A 65 -24.69 45.02 12.63
C GLU A 65 -24.21 44.21 13.85
N ASP A 66 -24.79 43.04 14.07
CA ASP A 66 -24.40 42.19 15.20
C ASP A 66 -23.08 41.47 14.85
N PRO A 67 -21.97 41.75 15.57
CA PRO A 67 -20.68 41.15 15.30
C PRO A 67 -20.70 39.62 15.39
N GLU A 68 -21.53 39.06 16.27
CA GLU A 68 -21.65 37.61 16.45
C GLU A 68 -22.29 36.97 15.21
N LEU A 69 -23.30 37.62 14.62
CA LEU A 69 -23.94 37.13 13.39
C LEU A 69 -22.99 37.15 12.20
N ALA A 70 -22.11 38.15 12.09
CA ALA A 70 -21.11 38.22 11.03
C ALA A 70 -20.10 37.07 11.14
N GLN A 71 -19.56 36.83 12.33
CA GLN A 71 -18.64 35.72 12.59
C GLN A 71 -19.29 34.35 12.38
N LEU A 72 -20.56 34.19 12.78
CA LEU A 72 -21.30 32.95 12.55
C LEU A 72 -21.52 32.67 11.06
N ARG A 73 -21.78 33.70 10.25
CA ARG A 73 -21.89 33.55 8.79
C ARG A 73 -20.57 33.11 8.16
N GLU A 74 -19.47 33.73 8.55
CA GLU A 74 -18.14 33.34 8.04
C GLU A 74 -17.80 31.88 8.38
N ARG A 75 -18.08 31.46 9.62
CA ARG A 75 -17.89 30.07 10.04
C ARG A 75 -18.82 29.10 9.31
N LEU A 76 -20.05 29.51 9.00
CA LEU A 76 -20.97 28.71 8.21
C LEU A 76 -20.43 28.50 6.79
N ASP A 77 -19.96 29.58 6.16
CA ASP A 77 -19.36 29.51 4.82
C ASP A 77 -18.11 28.61 4.80
N GLU A 78 -17.28 28.63 5.85
CA GLU A 78 -16.13 27.73 5.98
C GLU A 78 -16.56 26.26 6.07
N VAL A 79 -17.53 25.96 6.93
CA VAL A 79 -18.07 24.60 7.09
C VAL A 79 -18.74 24.10 5.81
N GLU A 80 -19.44 24.98 5.07
CA GLU A 80 -20.04 24.62 3.79
C GLU A 80 -18.99 24.28 2.73
N ARG A 81 -17.88 25.04 2.66
CA ARG A 81 -16.77 24.72 1.77
C ARG A 81 -16.10 23.40 2.13
N GLU A 82 -15.89 23.14 3.43
CA GLU A 82 -15.34 21.86 3.88
C GLU A 82 -16.26 20.69 3.53
N ARG A 83 -17.58 20.84 3.70
CA ARG A 83 -18.56 19.84 3.29
C ARG A 83 -18.42 19.52 1.80
N ASP A 84 -18.39 20.53 0.94
CA ASP A 84 -18.34 20.33 -0.52
C ASP A 84 -17.04 19.61 -0.95
N LEU A 85 -15.92 19.92 -0.28
CA LEU A 85 -14.65 19.21 -0.48
C LEU A 85 -14.74 17.74 -0.05
N LEU A 86 -15.32 17.47 1.12
CA LEU A 86 -15.50 16.12 1.63
C LEU A 86 -16.46 15.29 0.78
N GLU A 87 -17.54 15.88 0.29
CA GLU A 87 -18.49 15.23 -0.62
C GLU A 87 -17.80 14.82 -1.93
N THR A 88 -16.99 15.72 -2.50
CA THR A 88 -16.21 15.44 -3.70
C THR A 88 -15.20 14.31 -3.48
N ALA A 89 -14.48 14.34 -2.34
CA ALA A 89 -13.53 13.29 -1.97
C ALA A 89 -14.22 11.94 -1.77
N LEU A 90 -15.39 11.92 -1.11
CA LEU A 90 -16.17 10.71 -0.86
C LEU A 90 -16.69 10.10 -2.16
N SER A 91 -17.17 10.92 -3.09
CA SER A 91 -17.59 10.46 -4.42
C SER A 91 -16.42 9.79 -5.16
N SER A 92 -15.25 10.45 -5.21
CA SER A 92 -14.05 9.90 -5.86
C SER A 92 -13.58 8.58 -5.24
N ALA A 93 -13.59 8.51 -3.90
CA ALA A 93 -13.23 7.29 -3.17
C ALA A 93 -14.21 6.14 -3.43
N THR A 94 -15.50 6.45 -3.53
CA THR A 94 -16.54 5.45 -3.85
C THR A 94 -16.36 4.89 -5.25
N ASP A 95 -16.04 5.74 -6.23
CA ASP A 95 -15.76 5.32 -7.61
C ASP A 95 -14.49 4.47 -7.70
N ALA A 96 -13.44 4.87 -6.97
CA ALA A 96 -12.18 4.11 -6.90
C ALA A 96 -12.40 2.73 -6.29
N ARG A 97 -13.17 2.64 -5.21
CA ARG A 97 -13.57 1.37 -4.61
C ARG A 97 -14.34 0.50 -5.60
N GLY A 98 -15.31 1.08 -6.30
CA GLY A 98 -16.07 0.35 -7.32
C GLY A 98 -15.22 -0.17 -8.48
N ARG A 99 -14.12 0.51 -8.84
CA ARG A 99 -13.13 -0.01 -9.80
C ARG A 99 -12.36 -1.19 -9.23
N LEU A 100 -11.79 -1.04 -8.04
CA LEU A 100 -11.02 -2.10 -7.38
C LEU A 100 -11.85 -3.37 -7.12
N GLU A 101 -13.12 -3.23 -6.74
CA GLU A 101 -14.03 -4.37 -6.55
C GLU A 101 -14.26 -5.13 -7.86
N ARG A 102 -14.36 -4.44 -9.00
CA ARG A 102 -14.48 -5.06 -10.32
C ARG A 102 -13.18 -5.75 -10.74
N ASP A 103 -12.04 -5.10 -10.55
CA ASP A 103 -10.73 -5.65 -10.89
C ASP A 103 -10.43 -6.91 -10.06
N LEU A 104 -10.75 -6.89 -8.76
CA LEU A 104 -10.61 -8.07 -7.89
C LEU A 104 -11.53 -9.21 -8.30
N ARG A 105 -12.76 -8.91 -8.74
CA ARG A 105 -13.68 -9.94 -9.25
C ARG A 105 -13.14 -10.57 -10.53
N ALA A 106 -12.72 -9.74 -11.49
CA ALA A 106 -12.12 -10.22 -12.74
C ALA A 106 -10.86 -11.07 -12.49
N ALA A 107 -9.97 -10.61 -11.62
CA ALA A 107 -8.75 -11.35 -11.26
C ALA A 107 -9.06 -12.71 -10.61
N ARG A 108 -10.13 -12.82 -9.81
CA ARG A 108 -10.57 -14.09 -9.22
C ARG A 108 -11.13 -15.03 -10.28
N GLU A 109 -12.01 -14.55 -11.16
CA GLU A 109 -12.56 -15.34 -12.27
C GLU A 109 -11.46 -15.82 -13.23
N GLU A 110 -10.45 -14.98 -13.50
CA GLU A 110 -9.28 -15.38 -14.27
C GLU A 110 -8.43 -16.44 -13.54
N ALA A 111 -8.25 -16.33 -12.23
CA ALA A 111 -7.50 -17.31 -11.46
C ALA A 111 -8.23 -18.66 -11.39
N GLU A 112 -9.54 -18.64 -11.19
CA GLU A 112 -10.40 -19.83 -11.19
C GLU A 112 -10.35 -20.52 -12.56
N SER A 113 -10.56 -19.79 -13.65
CA SER A 113 -10.49 -20.37 -15.00
C SER A 113 -9.11 -20.93 -15.36
N ARG A 114 -8.02 -20.30 -14.92
CA ARG A 114 -6.66 -20.86 -15.07
C ARG A 114 -6.49 -22.15 -14.28
N SER A 115 -6.95 -22.17 -13.02
CA SER A 115 -6.92 -23.36 -12.17
C SER A 115 -7.74 -24.51 -12.76
N GLU A 116 -8.93 -24.23 -13.29
CA GLU A 116 -9.78 -25.22 -13.97
C GLU A 116 -9.12 -25.77 -15.23
N ALA A 117 -8.52 -24.90 -16.06
CA ALA A 117 -7.81 -25.32 -17.25
C ALA A 117 -6.58 -26.18 -16.92
N GLU A 118 -5.82 -25.82 -15.89
CA GLU A 118 -4.69 -26.61 -15.39
C GLU A 118 -5.15 -27.97 -14.86
N ALA A 119 -6.23 -28.01 -14.08
CA ALA A 119 -6.80 -29.27 -13.57
C ALA A 119 -7.28 -30.18 -14.71
N SER A 120 -7.95 -29.62 -15.72
CA SER A 120 -8.38 -30.36 -16.91
C SER A 120 -7.19 -30.93 -17.67
N ALA A 121 -6.14 -30.12 -17.92
CA ALA A 121 -4.93 -30.58 -18.60
C ALA A 121 -4.18 -31.66 -17.82
N GLN A 122 -4.16 -31.57 -16.48
CA GLN A 122 -3.58 -32.61 -15.63
C GLN A 122 -4.39 -33.91 -15.70
N ALA A 123 -5.72 -33.83 -15.66
CA ALA A 123 -6.59 -35.00 -15.77
C ALA A 123 -6.41 -35.72 -17.12
N GLU A 124 -6.34 -34.97 -18.23
CA GLU A 124 -6.05 -35.53 -19.56
C GLU A 124 -4.69 -36.24 -19.61
N ARG A 125 -3.66 -35.64 -18.99
CA ARG A 125 -2.32 -36.21 -18.93
C ARG A 125 -2.28 -37.50 -18.09
N ILE A 126 -3.00 -37.54 -16.97
CA ILE A 126 -3.15 -38.75 -16.14
C ILE A 126 -3.84 -39.86 -16.95
N ALA A 127 -4.98 -39.56 -17.58
CA ALA A 127 -5.70 -40.53 -18.42
C ALA A 127 -4.83 -41.08 -19.55
N ALA A 128 -4.01 -40.23 -20.19
CA ALA A 128 -3.08 -40.65 -21.23
C ALA A 128 -1.97 -41.57 -20.69
N LEU A 129 -1.46 -41.31 -19.49
CA LEU A 129 -0.46 -42.17 -18.84
C LEU A 129 -1.07 -43.50 -18.41
N GLU A 130 -2.26 -43.50 -17.82
CA GLU A 130 -2.99 -44.72 -17.44
C GLU A 130 -3.21 -45.63 -18.65
N LYS A 131 -3.64 -45.07 -19.79
CA LYS A 131 -3.78 -45.81 -21.04
C LYS A 131 -2.45 -46.44 -21.49
N ARG A 132 -1.35 -45.69 -21.47
CA ARG A 132 -0.02 -46.21 -21.83
C ARG A 132 0.45 -47.31 -20.88
N CYS A 133 0.18 -47.18 -19.59
CA CYS A 133 0.50 -48.21 -18.59
C CYS A 133 -0.27 -49.50 -18.89
N ALA A 134 -1.57 -49.40 -19.21
CA ALA A 134 -2.38 -50.56 -19.61
C ALA A 134 -1.87 -51.21 -20.91
N ASP A 135 -1.54 -50.40 -21.93
CA ASP A 135 -0.98 -50.91 -23.19
C ASP A 135 0.37 -51.62 -22.96
N LEU A 136 1.23 -51.08 -22.09
CA LEU A 136 2.52 -51.70 -21.74
C LEU A 136 2.33 -52.99 -20.93
N GLN A 137 1.39 -53.03 -20.00
CA GLN A 137 1.04 -54.24 -19.25
C GLN A 137 0.58 -55.35 -20.20
N HIS A 138 -0.34 -55.05 -21.12
CA HIS A 138 -0.78 -56.02 -22.12
C HIS A 138 0.36 -56.54 -22.99
N ARG A 139 1.27 -55.66 -23.45
CA ARG A 139 2.45 -56.07 -24.23
C ARG A 139 3.41 -56.94 -23.43
N LEU A 140 3.58 -56.68 -22.14
CA LEU A 140 4.39 -57.50 -21.26
C LEU A 140 3.76 -58.88 -21.07
N GLU A 141 2.45 -58.95 -20.85
CA GLU A 141 1.72 -60.21 -20.74
C GLU A 141 1.79 -61.02 -22.05
N ASP A 142 1.60 -60.38 -23.21
CA ASP A 142 1.76 -61.02 -24.52
C ASP A 142 3.17 -61.58 -24.72
N ALA A 143 4.21 -60.79 -24.39
CA ALA A 143 5.60 -61.20 -24.51
C ALA A 143 5.95 -62.34 -23.54
N GLN A 144 5.43 -62.31 -22.32
CA GLN A 144 5.55 -63.40 -21.34
C GLN A 144 4.85 -64.67 -21.82
N MET A 145 3.69 -64.57 -22.47
CA MET A 145 3.02 -65.72 -23.08
C MET A 145 3.74 -66.24 -24.34
N GLN A 146 4.51 -65.39 -25.03
CA GLN A 146 5.37 -65.79 -26.15
C GLN A 146 6.68 -66.45 -25.71
N GLU A 147 7.17 -66.21 -24.48
CA GLU A 147 8.26 -66.99 -23.88
C GLU A 147 7.80 -68.37 -23.39
N LEU A 148 7.50 -69.26 -24.34
CA LEU A 148 7.50 -70.73 -24.24
C LEU A 148 7.49 -71.27 -25.69
N PRO A 149 8.66 -71.67 -26.24
CA PRO A 149 9.34 -72.87 -25.76
C PRO A 149 10.88 -72.75 -25.78
N LEU A 150 11.53 -72.54 -24.63
CA LEU A 150 12.91 -73.03 -24.39
C LEU A 150 13.12 -73.35 -22.90
N SER A 151 12.32 -74.31 -22.41
CA SER A 151 12.81 -75.20 -21.37
C SER A 151 13.74 -76.22 -22.04
N GLY A 152 15.05 -76.01 -21.92
CA GLY A 152 16.04 -77.05 -22.24
C GLY A 152 17.29 -76.60 -23.01
N GLY A 153 18.37 -76.31 -22.27
CA GLY A 153 19.75 -76.60 -22.70
C GLY A 153 20.45 -75.58 -23.60
N SER A 154 21.20 -74.65 -23.00
CA SER A 154 22.34 -74.04 -23.71
C SER A 154 23.47 -73.55 -22.79
N PHE A 155 23.21 -73.33 -21.49
CA PHE A 155 24.27 -72.86 -20.58
C PHE A 155 25.29 -73.94 -20.16
N ARG A 156 25.01 -75.24 -20.37
CA ARG A 156 25.95 -76.34 -20.02
C ARG A 156 26.96 -76.67 -21.12
N SER A 157 26.65 -76.41 -22.40
CA SER A 157 27.52 -76.74 -23.53
C SER A 157 28.75 -75.82 -23.62
N ALA A 158 28.57 -74.53 -23.37
CA ALA A 158 29.66 -73.55 -23.45
C ALA A 158 30.78 -73.78 -22.41
N GLY A 159 30.46 -74.42 -21.27
CA GLY A 159 31.44 -74.74 -20.22
C GLY A 159 32.34 -75.94 -20.55
N GLU A 160 31.84 -76.91 -21.31
CA GLU A 160 32.60 -78.13 -21.68
C GLU A 160 33.66 -77.87 -22.74
N GLU A 161 33.47 -76.90 -23.63
CA GLU A 161 34.48 -76.51 -24.64
C GLU A 161 35.52 -75.50 -24.10
N LEU A 162 35.16 -74.72 -23.06
CA LEU A 162 36.05 -73.71 -22.48
C LEU A 162 37.18 -74.34 -21.66
N LEU A 163 36.91 -75.43 -20.94
CA LEU A 163 37.89 -76.09 -20.06
C LEU A 163 39.11 -76.60 -20.85
N PRO A 164 38.94 -77.36 -21.95
CA PRO A 164 40.08 -77.82 -22.76
C PRO A 164 40.80 -76.67 -23.47
N ALA A 165 40.11 -75.58 -23.80
CA ALA A 165 40.73 -74.40 -24.38
C ALA A 165 41.63 -73.66 -23.38
N LEU A 166 41.19 -73.55 -22.12
CA LEU A 166 41.96 -72.98 -21.02
C LEU A 166 43.20 -73.83 -20.67
N GLU A 167 43.08 -75.16 -20.64
CA GLU A 167 44.23 -76.06 -20.41
C GLU A 167 45.29 -75.94 -21.52
N ARG A 168 44.87 -75.88 -22.79
CA ARG A 168 45.80 -75.63 -23.91
C ARG A 168 46.48 -74.28 -23.80
N PHE A 169 45.75 -73.24 -23.37
CA PHE A 169 46.31 -71.90 -23.20
C PHE A 169 47.31 -71.85 -22.04
N ALA A 170 47.03 -72.55 -20.94
CA ALA A 170 47.97 -72.69 -19.82
C ALA A 170 49.28 -73.37 -20.26
N GLY A 171 49.20 -74.46 -21.04
CA GLY A 171 50.41 -75.12 -21.58
C GLY A 171 51.20 -74.24 -22.56
N LEU A 172 50.53 -73.38 -23.34
CA LEU A 172 51.22 -72.40 -24.19
C LEU A 172 51.94 -71.32 -23.38
N LEU A 173 51.36 -70.89 -22.25
CA LEU A 173 52.01 -69.95 -21.32
C LEU A 173 53.24 -70.59 -20.66
N GLU A 174 53.15 -71.85 -20.24
CA GLU A 174 54.27 -72.61 -19.66
C GLU A 174 55.41 -72.77 -20.69
N SER A 175 55.10 -73.15 -21.93
CA SER A 175 56.11 -73.24 -23.00
C SER A 175 56.75 -71.89 -23.36
N CYS A 176 55.99 -70.79 -23.27
CA CYS A 176 56.54 -69.45 -23.45
C CYS A 176 57.45 -69.05 -22.27
N ALA A 177 57.10 -69.43 -21.05
CA ALA A 177 57.94 -69.21 -19.88
C ALA A 177 59.26 -70.00 -19.99
N ASP A 178 59.22 -71.28 -20.36
CA ASP A 178 60.41 -72.12 -20.56
C ASP A 178 61.37 -71.53 -21.62
N LYS A 179 60.83 -70.93 -22.69
CA LYS A 179 61.64 -70.28 -23.74
C LYS A 179 62.25 -68.95 -23.31
N LEU A 180 61.62 -68.25 -22.36
CA LEU A 180 62.17 -67.01 -21.78
C LEU A 180 63.21 -67.31 -20.70
N GLU A 181 63.03 -68.38 -19.93
CA GLU A 181 64.01 -68.84 -18.93
C GLU A 181 65.20 -69.58 -19.56
N GLY A 182 65.02 -70.18 -20.76
CA GLY A 182 66.06 -70.85 -21.54
C GLY A 182 66.91 -69.97 -22.47
N GLY A 183 66.90 -68.63 -22.29
CA GLY A 183 67.67 -67.70 -23.13
C GLY A 183 69.20 -67.90 -23.06
N PRO A 184 69.93 -67.79 -24.20
CA PRO A 184 71.33 -68.22 -24.33
C PRO A 184 72.32 -67.31 -23.60
N GLY A 185 73.18 -67.91 -22.79
CA GLY A 185 74.35 -67.29 -22.20
C GLY A 185 75.49 -68.28 -21.98
N ASN A 186 76.03 -68.86 -23.05
CA ASN A 186 77.45 -69.24 -23.18
C ASN A 186 77.78 -69.89 -24.54
N ALA A 187 78.23 -69.07 -25.49
CA ALA A 187 79.29 -69.32 -26.49
C ALA A 187 79.14 -68.30 -27.65
#